data_AF-A0A2H3DXE8-F1
#
_entry.id   AF-A0A2H3DXE8-F1
#
_cell.length_a   1.000
_cell.length_b   1.000
_cell.length_c   1.000
_cell.angle_alpha   90.00
_cell.angle_beta   90.00
_cell.angle_gamma   90.00
#
_symmetry.space_group_name_H-M   'P 1'
#
loop_
_entity.id
_entity.type
_entity.pdbx_description
1 polymer ?
#
loop_
_entity_poly.entity_id
_entity_poly.type
_entity_poly.pdbx_seq_one_letter_code
_entity_poly.pdbx_strand_id
1 'polypeptide(L)'
;MAHDSDSTVDEAHPHEITLEDAILGGPDLTPIAQVDEPLHESIRSSYNDDPFFKLILADPLANRLFEVKDDLVWMTNTQGVRVLCIPKGDHEGRSMHEIMLDQARKVLGHFGYQRTSEYVRRWYWW
;
A
#
# COMPACT_ATOMS: atom_id res chain seq x y z
N MET A 1 -19.82 -18.82 -49.27
CA MET A 1 -19.24 -17.48 -49.55
C MET A 1 -20.34 -16.48 -49.24
N ALA A 2 -20.24 -15.55 -48.30
CA ALA A 2 -19.10 -15.09 -47.52
C ALA A 2 -19.54 -14.84 -46.08
N HIS A 3 -18.63 -15.12 -45.14
CA HIS A 3 -18.62 -14.53 -43.82
C HIS A 3 -18.35 -13.04 -43.98
N ASP A 4 -19.06 -12.20 -43.25
CA ASP A 4 -18.45 -10.95 -42.77
C ASP A 4 -18.90 -10.70 -41.35
N SER A 5 -17.94 -10.98 -40.47
CA SER A 5 -17.91 -10.55 -39.09
C SER A 5 -17.59 -9.06 -39.09
N ASP A 6 -18.36 -8.24 -38.40
CA ASP A 6 -17.84 -6.95 -37.92
C ASP A 6 -17.89 -6.96 -36.40
N SER A 7 -16.80 -7.47 -35.84
CA SER A 7 -16.46 -7.39 -34.43
C SER A 7 -16.01 -5.96 -34.15
N THR A 8 -16.89 -5.12 -33.62
CA THR A 8 -16.45 -3.89 -32.97
C THR A 8 -15.76 -4.27 -31.67
N VAL A 9 -14.44 -4.19 -31.71
CA VAL A 9 -13.51 -4.34 -30.59
C VAL A 9 -13.92 -3.34 -29.51
N ASP A 10 -14.27 -3.86 -28.34
CA ASP A 10 -14.45 -3.09 -27.11
C ASP A 10 -13.09 -2.52 -26.71
N GLU A 11 -12.83 -1.27 -27.12
CA GLU A 11 -11.72 -0.46 -26.64
C GLU A 11 -11.93 -0.22 -25.14
N ALA A 12 -11.38 -1.12 -24.33
CA ALA A 12 -11.31 -0.98 -22.88
C ALA A 12 -10.50 0.29 -22.53
N HIS A 13 -11.19 1.43 -22.47
CA HIS A 13 -10.72 2.59 -21.74
C HIS A 13 -10.43 2.14 -20.31
N PRO A 14 -9.24 2.43 -19.74
CA PRO A 14 -9.02 2.17 -18.33
C PRO A 14 -10.04 3.01 -17.56
N HIS A 15 -11.04 2.35 -16.98
CA HIS A 15 -12.06 3.00 -16.19
C HIS A 15 -11.37 3.80 -15.09
N GLU A 16 -11.50 5.12 -15.15
CA GLU A 16 -11.10 6.03 -14.08
C GLU A 16 -11.87 5.58 -12.83
N ILE A 17 -11.16 4.96 -11.89
CA ILE A 17 -11.75 4.38 -10.68
C ILE A 17 -12.53 5.49 -9.97
N THR A 18 -13.84 5.33 -9.83
CA THR A 18 -14.65 6.36 -9.19
C THR A 18 -14.45 6.30 -7.67
N LEU A 19 -14.80 7.38 -6.97
CA LEU A 19 -14.70 7.47 -5.51
C LEU A 19 -15.54 6.37 -4.81
N GLU A 20 -16.70 6.05 -5.38
CA GLU A 20 -17.58 4.99 -4.89
C GLU A 20 -16.93 3.62 -5.08
N ASP A 21 -16.27 3.39 -6.22
CA ASP A 21 -15.52 2.16 -6.46
C ASP A 21 -14.34 2.04 -5.49
N ALA A 22 -13.57 3.11 -5.26
CA ALA A 22 -12.46 3.10 -4.30
C ALA A 22 -12.92 2.82 -2.85
N ILE A 23 -14.10 3.30 -2.46
CA ILE A 23 -14.65 3.12 -1.12
C ILE A 23 -15.30 1.75 -0.94
N LEU A 24 -16.03 1.24 -1.95
CA LEU A 24 -16.79 -0.01 -1.90
C LEU A 24 -15.98 -1.25 -2.33
N GLY A 25 -14.85 -1.07 -3.04
CA GLY A 25 -14.06 -2.18 -3.58
C GLY A 25 -12.84 -1.74 -4.40
N GLY A 26 -12.16 -0.67 -3.98
CA GLY A 26 -11.02 -0.11 -4.72
C GLY A 26 -9.92 -1.13 -4.94
N PRO A 27 -9.06 -0.93 -5.95
CA PRO A 27 -7.96 -1.87 -6.21
C PRO A 27 -7.15 -2.06 -4.95
N ASP A 28 -7.09 -3.30 -4.50
CA ASP A 28 -6.27 -3.70 -3.37
C ASP A 28 -4.86 -3.11 -3.55
N LEU A 29 -4.33 -2.42 -2.55
CA LEU A 29 -2.94 -1.94 -2.58
C LEU A 29 -1.97 -2.97 -1.99
N THR A 30 -2.42 -4.14 -1.55
CA THR A 30 -1.53 -5.26 -1.21
C THR A 30 -0.60 -5.68 -2.36
N PRO A 31 -0.93 -5.54 -3.66
CA PRO A 31 0.04 -5.67 -4.74
C PRO A 31 1.06 -4.52 -4.75
N ILE A 32 0.72 -3.31 -4.27
CA ILE A 32 1.74 -2.28 -3.98
C ILE A 32 2.57 -2.69 -2.76
N ALA A 33 1.96 -3.39 -1.79
CA ALA A 33 2.67 -3.99 -0.66
C ALA A 33 3.55 -5.20 -1.06
N GLN A 34 3.39 -5.75 -2.27
CA GLN A 34 4.48 -6.44 -3.00
C GLN A 34 5.45 -5.41 -3.54
N VAL A 35 5.89 -4.55 -2.63
CA VAL A 35 6.85 -3.50 -2.87
C VAL A 35 8.08 -4.14 -3.51
N ASP A 36 8.72 -3.42 -4.43
CA ASP A 36 10.04 -3.79 -4.94
C ASP A 36 10.95 -4.20 -3.77
N GLU A 37 11.60 -5.36 -3.88
CA GLU A 37 12.48 -5.94 -2.84
C GLU A 37 13.46 -4.92 -2.21
N PRO A 38 14.06 -3.96 -2.98
CA PRO A 38 14.92 -2.92 -2.41
C PRO A 38 14.23 -1.98 -1.40
N LEU A 39 12.95 -1.67 -1.61
CA LEU A 39 12.20 -0.81 -0.70
C LEU A 39 11.72 -1.60 0.53
N HIS A 40 11.43 -2.90 0.41
CA HIS A 40 11.27 -3.77 1.59
C HIS A 40 12.53 -3.84 2.44
N GLU A 41 13.71 -3.95 1.82
CA GLU A 41 14.98 -3.92 2.54
C GLU A 41 15.17 -2.58 3.28
N SER A 42 14.82 -1.47 2.63
CA SER A 42 14.90 -0.14 3.25
C SER A 42 13.95 0.00 4.43
N ILE A 43 12.71 -0.49 4.31
CA ILE A 43 11.72 -0.55 5.40
C ILE A 43 12.27 -1.37 6.57
N ARG A 44 12.79 -2.58 6.29
CA ARG A 44 13.34 -3.50 7.30
C ARG A 44 14.51 -2.87 8.05
N SER A 45 15.43 -2.24 7.32
CA SER A 45 16.58 -1.56 7.92
C SER A 45 16.14 -0.42 8.84
N SER A 46 15.14 0.36 8.41
CA SER A 46 14.65 1.53 9.14
C SER A 46 13.88 1.21 10.42
N TYR A 47 13.33 -0.01 10.58
CA TYR A 47 12.78 -0.43 11.88
C TYR A 47 13.83 -0.42 12.99
N ASN A 48 15.10 -0.67 12.65
CA ASN A 48 16.21 -0.61 13.59
C ASN A 48 16.70 0.82 13.86
N ASP A 49 16.06 1.84 13.29
CA ASP A 49 16.32 3.24 13.63
C ASP A 49 15.14 3.86 14.38
N ASP A 50 13.94 3.29 14.24
CA ASP A 50 12.73 3.75 14.92
C ASP A 50 12.58 3.10 16.32
N PRO A 51 12.59 3.88 17.42
CA PRO A 51 12.46 3.35 18.78
C PRO A 51 11.18 2.57 19.03
N PHE A 52 10.07 2.91 18.36
CA PHE A 52 8.81 2.21 18.51
C PHE A 52 8.88 0.82 17.88
N PHE A 53 9.37 0.73 16.64
CA PHE A 53 9.49 -0.55 15.96
C PHE A 53 10.57 -1.46 16.56
N LYS A 54 11.65 -0.90 17.14
CA LYS A 54 12.61 -1.68 17.94
C LYS A 54 11.94 -2.45 19.07
N LEU A 55 11.00 -1.82 19.78
CA LEU A 55 10.30 -2.47 20.90
C LEU A 55 9.41 -3.61 20.39
N ILE A 56 8.74 -3.40 19.26
CA ILE A 56 7.92 -4.45 18.62
C ILE A 56 8.79 -5.61 18.14
N LEU A 57 9.93 -5.33 17.51
CA LEU A 57 10.86 -6.37 17.06
C LEU A 57 11.51 -7.14 18.22
N ALA A 58 11.76 -6.46 19.35
CA ALA A 58 12.34 -7.08 20.55
C ALA A 58 11.37 -8.03 21.27
N ASP A 59 10.08 -7.69 21.33
CA ASP A 59 9.03 -8.56 21.87
C ASP A 59 7.73 -8.44 21.06
N PRO A 60 7.61 -9.20 19.95
CA PRO A 60 6.42 -9.15 19.10
C PRO A 60 5.13 -9.59 19.81
N LEU A 61 5.24 -10.36 20.90
CA LEU A 61 4.09 -10.88 21.64
C LEU A 61 3.56 -9.89 22.69
N ALA A 62 4.31 -8.83 23.00
CA ALA A 62 3.93 -7.80 23.96
C ALA A 62 2.64 -7.07 23.56
N ASN A 63 2.36 -6.98 22.25
CA ASN A 63 1.15 -6.35 21.74
C ASN A 63 0.54 -7.17 20.59
N ARG A 64 -0.61 -7.80 20.87
CA ARG A 64 -1.36 -8.64 19.92
C ARG A 64 -1.86 -7.90 18.67
N LEU A 65 -1.83 -6.57 18.67
CA LEU A 65 -2.15 -5.78 17.48
C LEU A 65 -1.07 -5.85 16.42
N PHE A 66 0.16 -6.19 16.80
CA PHE A 66 1.31 -6.27 15.91
C PHE A 66 1.71 -7.73 15.66
N GLU A 67 2.18 -7.97 14.45
CA GLU A 67 2.72 -9.24 14.01
C GLU A 67 3.98 -8.98 13.19
N VAL A 68 5.04 -9.71 13.45
CA VAL A 68 6.26 -9.67 12.63
C VAL A 68 6.23 -10.86 11.69
N LYS A 69 6.30 -10.60 10.38
CA LYS A 69 6.33 -11.64 9.34
C LYS A 69 7.26 -11.19 8.22
N ASP A 70 8.17 -12.06 7.81
CA ASP A 70 9.19 -11.78 6.78
C ASP A 70 10.04 -10.54 7.12
N ASP A 71 10.32 -10.37 8.42
CA ASP A 71 10.98 -9.21 9.04
C ASP A 71 10.28 -7.86 8.79
N LEU A 72 9.02 -7.91 8.35
CA LEU A 72 8.13 -6.76 8.25
C LEU A 72 7.19 -6.70 9.43
N VAL A 73 6.93 -5.50 9.93
CA VAL A 73 5.98 -5.27 11.02
C VAL A 73 4.62 -4.99 10.42
N TRP A 74 3.64 -5.80 10.81
CA TRP A 74 2.24 -5.67 10.41
C TRP A 74 1.41 -5.29 11.62
N MET A 75 0.34 -4.52 11.38
CA MET A 75 -0.64 -4.16 12.40
C MET A 75 -2.04 -4.57 11.94
N THR A 76 -2.86 -5.08 12.85
CA THR A 76 -4.30 -5.24 12.58
C THR A 76 -5.01 -3.98 13.05
N ASN A 77 -5.61 -3.24 12.11
CA ASN A 77 -6.33 -2.01 12.43
C ASN A 77 -7.69 -2.30 13.10
N THR A 78 -8.41 -1.25 13.51
CA THR A 78 -9.72 -1.38 14.18
C THR A 78 -10.81 -2.00 13.31
N GLN A 79 -10.62 -2.07 11.99
CA GLN A 79 -11.51 -2.72 11.05
C GLN A 79 -11.16 -4.20 10.82
N GLY A 80 -10.14 -4.72 11.51
CA GLY A 80 -9.67 -6.10 11.34
C GLY A 80 -8.81 -6.31 10.08
N VAL A 81 -8.39 -5.23 9.42
CA VAL A 81 -7.55 -5.29 8.22
C VAL A 81 -6.07 -5.26 8.63
N ARG A 82 -5.29 -6.17 8.05
CA ARG A 82 -3.84 -6.24 8.23
C ARG A 82 -3.16 -5.19 7.34
N VAL A 83 -2.40 -4.30 7.96
CA VAL A 83 -1.71 -3.19 7.31
C VAL A 83 -0.21 -3.25 7.57
N LEU A 84 0.60 -2.83 6.60
CA LEU A 84 2.05 -2.81 6.73
C LEU A 84 2.48 -1.54 7.47
N CYS A 85 3.31 -1.69 8.50
CA CYS A 85 3.85 -0.55 9.22
C CYS A 85 5.06 0.03 8.49
N ILE A 86 5.01 1.32 8.15
CA ILE A 86 6.08 2.01 7.41
C ILE A 86 6.84 2.93 8.39
N PRO A 87 8.10 2.61 8.73
CA PRO A 87 8.89 3.44 9.63
C PRO A 87 9.23 4.77 8.97
N LYS A 88 9.66 5.74 9.79
CA LYS A 88 10.28 6.95 9.27
C LYS A 88 11.66 6.59 8.71
N GLY A 89 11.91 7.00 7.47
CA GLY A 89 13.18 6.82 6.80
C GLY A 89 13.07 7.10 5.32
N ASP A 90 14.21 6.99 4.65
CA ASP A 90 14.34 7.29 3.23
C ASP A 90 14.76 6.04 2.45
N HIS A 91 14.25 5.93 1.22
CA HIS A 91 14.69 4.98 0.22
C HIS A 91 15.18 5.78 -0.98
N GLU A 92 16.45 5.57 -1.36
CA GLU A 92 17.10 6.28 -2.47
C GLU A 92 17.01 7.81 -2.38
N GLY A 93 17.06 8.36 -1.15
CA GLY A 93 16.99 9.80 -0.90
C GLY A 93 15.59 10.41 -0.98
N ARG A 94 14.54 9.58 -1.01
CA ARG A 94 13.14 10.00 -0.91
C ARG A 94 12.48 9.38 0.31
N SER A 95 11.57 10.11 0.95
CA SER A 95 10.84 9.58 2.10
C SER A 95 10.00 8.36 1.70
N MET A 96 10.08 7.28 2.49
CA MET A 96 9.25 6.09 2.27
C MET A 96 7.75 6.42 2.29
N HIS A 97 7.32 7.33 3.16
CA HIS A 97 5.92 7.78 3.19
C HIS A 97 5.52 8.49 1.90
N GLU A 98 6.39 9.32 1.34
CA GLU A 98 6.15 9.99 0.06
C GLU A 98 6.09 9.00 -1.10
N ILE A 99 6.95 7.97 -1.09
CA ILE A 99 6.92 6.90 -2.10
C ILE A 99 5.57 6.17 -2.06
N MET A 100 5.10 5.78 -0.87
CA MET A 100 3.79 5.11 -0.71
C MET A 100 2.63 5.99 -1.17
N LEU A 101 2.67 7.29 -0.84
CA LEU A 101 1.68 8.26 -1.30
C LEU A 101 1.71 8.44 -2.82
N ASP A 102 2.89 8.49 -3.43
CA ASP A 102 3.05 8.64 -4.88
C ASP A 102 2.56 7.39 -5.63
N GLN A 103 2.87 6.19 -5.13
CA GLN A 103 2.34 4.94 -5.66
C GLN A 103 0.82 4.88 -5.60
N ALA A 104 0.23 5.28 -4.47
CA ALA A 104 -1.22 5.34 -4.34
C ALA A 104 -1.86 6.38 -5.27
N ARG A 105 -1.21 7.53 -5.51
CA ARG A 105 -1.68 8.51 -6.52
C ARG A 105 -1.68 7.91 -7.92
N LYS A 106 -0.66 7.13 -8.29
CA LYS A 106 -0.62 6.46 -9.60
C LYS A 106 -1.74 5.46 -9.77
N VAL A 107 -2.10 4.73 -8.72
CA VAL A 107 -3.20 3.74 -8.77
C VAL A 107 -4.57 4.39 -8.74
N LEU A 108 -4.75 5.42 -7.92
CA LEU A 108 -6.04 6.11 -7.81
C LEU A 108 -6.28 7.08 -8.97
N GLY A 109 -5.24 7.66 -9.57
CA GLY A 109 -5.37 8.74 -10.56
C GLY A 109 -5.51 10.12 -9.91
N HIS A 110 -6.33 11.01 -10.49
CA HIS A 110 -6.43 12.44 -10.12
C HIS A 110 -7.20 12.71 -8.81
N PHE A 111 -7.11 11.82 -7.83
CA PHE A 111 -7.66 12.08 -6.52
C PHE A 111 -6.85 13.16 -5.80
N GLY A 112 -7.54 14.12 -5.18
CA GLY A 112 -6.90 15.15 -4.35
C GLY A 112 -6.16 14.53 -3.16
N TYR A 113 -5.13 15.22 -2.67
CA TYR A 113 -4.21 14.76 -1.62
C TYR A 113 -4.89 14.09 -0.41
N GLN A 114 -5.97 14.70 0.09
CA GLN A 114 -6.70 14.18 1.25
C GLN A 114 -7.29 12.79 0.97
N ARG A 115 -7.85 12.57 -0.23
CA ARG A 115 -8.48 11.31 -0.61
C ARG A 115 -7.45 10.21 -0.80
N THR A 116 -6.31 10.53 -1.43
CA THR A 116 -5.19 9.59 -1.55
C THR A 116 -4.67 9.18 -0.18
N SER A 117 -4.45 10.14 0.72
CA SER A 117 -3.94 9.86 2.07
C SER A 117 -4.85 8.93 2.88
N GLU A 118 -6.16 9.19 2.86
CA GLU A 118 -7.15 8.32 3.51
C GLU A 118 -7.16 6.91 2.91
N TYR A 119 -6.96 6.80 1.60
CA TYR A 119 -6.87 5.50 0.94
C TYR A 119 -5.60 4.73 1.33
N VAL A 120 -4.44 5.40 1.37
CA VAL A 120 -3.16 4.79 1.75
C VAL A 120 -3.21 4.22 3.17
N ARG A 121 -3.87 4.94 4.10
CA ARG A 121 -4.04 4.53 5.50
C ARG A 121 -4.88 3.26 5.69
N ARG A 122 -5.60 2.80 4.65
CA ARG A 122 -6.28 1.49 4.68
C ARG A 122 -5.31 0.31 4.58
N TRP A 123 -4.12 0.54 4.05
CA TRP A 123 -3.14 -0.51 3.70
C TRP A 123 -1.82 -0.36 4.44
N TYR A 124 -1.51 0.86 4.88
CA TYR A 124 -0.27 1.20 5.55
C TYR A 124 -0.52 1.94 6.86
N TRP A 125 0.40 1.80 7.81
CA TRP A 125 0.36 2.47 9.11
C TRP A 125 1.69 3.16 9.42
N TRP A 126 1.65 4.40 9.90
CA TRP A 126 2.82 5.18 10.33
C TRP A 126 2.44 6.27 11.33
#